data_AF-A0ABC9W6Z3-F1
#
_entry.id   AF-A0ABC9W6Z3-F1
#
_cell.length_a   1.000
_cell.length_b   1.000
_cell.length_c   1.000
_cell.angle_alpha   90.00
_cell.angle_beta   90.00
_cell.angle_gamma   90.00
#
_symmetry.space_group_name_H-M   'P 1'
#
loop_
_entity.id
_entity.type
_entity.pdbx_description
1 polymer ?
#
loop_
_entity_poly.entity_id
_entity_poly.type
_entity_poly.pdbx_seq_one_letter_code
_entity_poly.pdbx_strand_id
1 'polypeptide(L)'
;MWGEAKNDYNNFDWYNYGNLGFWFLWSLVLLIVAAIVFMYITLLLIGTFLVLGFSITALFILSVLWGDQWKTVRLSFQITAPYLHIGAIAIMVLLSWPVALHAIRADKKVVQVIIVGPYLAILLFLFLIPLGMYSPCIREMGTLGPKPALIGHRGAPMLAPENTEMSFQKTIEHGGDGLETDVTISYDGVPFLMHDSSLRRTTNIKEVYPNDTAQNAALFSWDTLKELNAGTWFLKDKPFSCMGSLSRADQNQAMNQSIYKLSNFLRLADSQNKLVIFDLYRPPEKHPYRNSWINRTLEVILNESGIRPHLVLWLENDMRSFVQSVAPGFQQTMGSKAPVEDLLMDNIVKLNLAYTEMSSEDIR
;
A
#
# COMPACT_ATOMS: atom_id res chain seq x y z
N MET A 1 -67.92 -54.46 -10.25
CA MET A 1 -68.27 -53.20 -10.94
C MET A 1 -67.03 -52.80 -11.73
N TRP A 2 -67.07 -52.89 -13.06
CA TRP A 2 -65.93 -52.55 -13.91
C TRP A 2 -66.01 -51.05 -14.23
N GLY A 3 -64.93 -50.31 -13.96
CA GLY A 3 -64.79 -48.89 -14.31
C GLY A 3 -64.09 -48.76 -15.66
N GLU A 4 -64.78 -48.21 -16.65
CA GLU A 4 -64.21 -47.86 -17.95
C GLU A 4 -63.58 -46.46 -17.84
N ALA A 5 -62.26 -46.38 -17.90
CA ALA A 5 -61.57 -45.09 -18.05
C ALA A 5 -61.68 -44.65 -19.51
N LYS A 6 -62.66 -43.79 -19.82
CA LYS A 6 -62.74 -43.13 -21.13
C LYS A 6 -61.58 -42.15 -21.26
N ASN A 7 -60.66 -42.44 -22.18
CA ASN A 7 -59.59 -41.52 -22.53
C ASN A 7 -60.18 -40.36 -23.37
N ASP A 8 -60.17 -39.15 -22.81
CA ASP A 8 -60.92 -37.97 -23.28
C ASP A 8 -60.28 -37.24 -24.49
N TYR A 9 -59.21 -37.78 -25.08
CA TYR A 9 -58.45 -37.13 -26.17
C TYR A 9 -59.33 -36.70 -27.34
N ASN A 10 -60.29 -37.54 -27.71
CA ASN A 10 -61.13 -37.29 -28.88
C ASN A 10 -62.19 -36.20 -28.64
N ASN A 11 -62.55 -35.88 -27.38
CA ASN A 11 -63.58 -34.88 -27.11
C ASN A 11 -63.11 -33.45 -27.43
N PHE A 12 -61.82 -33.16 -27.20
CA PHE A 12 -61.22 -31.88 -27.60
C PHE A 12 -61.14 -31.75 -29.12
N ASP A 13 -60.78 -32.82 -29.82
CA ASP A 13 -60.71 -32.82 -31.28
C ASP A 13 -62.11 -32.71 -31.91
N TRP A 14 -63.11 -33.38 -31.33
CA TRP A 14 -64.52 -33.25 -31.70
C TRP A 14 -65.09 -31.86 -31.47
N TYR A 15 -64.75 -31.22 -30.34
CA TYR A 15 -65.15 -29.85 -30.04
C TYR A 15 -64.58 -28.87 -31.08
N ASN A 16 -63.30 -29.02 -31.43
CA ASN A 16 -62.66 -28.19 -32.45
C ASN A 16 -63.21 -28.49 -33.85
N TYR A 17 -63.50 -29.75 -34.18
CA TYR A 17 -64.16 -30.14 -35.43
C TYR A 17 -65.53 -29.45 -35.60
N GLY A 18 -66.36 -29.45 -34.55
CA GLY A 18 -67.68 -28.81 -34.56
C GLY A 18 -67.63 -27.30 -34.79
N ASN A 19 -66.54 -26.64 -34.37
CA ASN A 19 -66.35 -25.19 -34.52
C ASN A 19 -65.62 -24.80 -35.83
N LEU A 20 -64.65 -25.60 -36.28
CA LEU A 20 -63.76 -25.27 -37.41
C LEU A 20 -64.18 -25.93 -38.73
N GLY A 21 -65.05 -26.94 -38.69
CA GLY A 21 -65.61 -27.60 -39.86
C GLY A 21 -64.70 -28.62 -40.57
N PHE A 22 -63.49 -28.88 -40.05
CA PHE A 22 -62.58 -29.90 -40.58
C PHE A 22 -61.89 -30.69 -39.46
N TRP A 23 -61.65 -31.98 -39.69
CA TRP A 23 -61.09 -32.88 -38.67
C TRP A 23 -59.57 -32.80 -38.64
N PHE A 24 -59.01 -32.56 -37.45
CA PHE A 24 -57.57 -32.49 -37.23
C PHE A 24 -57.25 -32.86 -35.78
N LEU A 25 -56.04 -33.39 -35.55
CA LEU A 25 -55.58 -33.88 -34.25
C LEU A 25 -55.07 -32.72 -33.36
N TRP A 26 -55.96 -31.81 -32.99
CA TRP A 26 -55.65 -30.61 -32.19
C TRP A 26 -55.12 -30.94 -30.79
N SER A 27 -55.57 -32.03 -30.20
CA SER A 27 -55.11 -32.56 -28.91
C SER A 27 -53.63 -32.93 -28.97
N LEU A 28 -53.18 -33.51 -30.08
CA LEU A 28 -51.78 -33.85 -30.33
C LEU A 28 -50.92 -32.59 -30.50
N VAL A 29 -51.42 -31.57 -31.22
CA VAL A 29 -50.74 -30.28 -31.36
C VAL A 29 -50.56 -29.61 -30.00
N LEU A 30 -51.62 -29.55 -29.19
CA LEU A 30 -51.57 -28.95 -27.85
C LEU A 30 -50.58 -29.69 -26.95
N LEU A 31 -50.55 -31.03 -27.02
CA LEU A 31 -49.59 -31.86 -26.28
C LEU A 31 -48.15 -31.57 -26.70
N ILE A 32 -47.88 -31.45 -28.02
CA ILE A 32 -46.55 -31.12 -28.55
C ILE A 32 -46.14 -29.72 -28.08
N VAL A 33 -47.02 -28.73 -28.17
CA VAL A 33 -46.74 -27.35 -27.72
C VAL A 33 -46.46 -27.32 -26.21
N ALA A 34 -47.29 -27.99 -25.41
CA ALA A 34 -47.09 -28.08 -23.97
C ALA A 34 -45.76 -28.76 -23.61
N ALA A 35 -45.39 -29.84 -24.32
CA ALA A 35 -44.10 -30.52 -24.15
C ALA A 35 -42.92 -29.62 -24.51
N ILE A 36 -42.99 -28.85 -25.59
CA ILE A 36 -41.96 -27.87 -25.99
C ILE A 36 -41.81 -26.77 -24.93
N VAL A 37 -42.93 -26.20 -24.45
CA VAL A 37 -42.91 -25.15 -23.42
C VAL A 37 -42.34 -25.70 -22.11
N PHE A 38 -42.74 -26.90 -21.69
CA PHE A 38 -42.22 -27.53 -20.48
C PHE A 38 -40.71 -27.84 -20.59
N MET A 39 -40.26 -28.34 -21.74
CA MET A 39 -38.84 -28.55 -22.02
C MET A 39 -38.06 -27.24 -21.97
N TYR A 40 -38.60 -26.16 -22.56
CA TYR A 40 -37.98 -24.83 -22.53
C TYR A 40 -37.86 -24.26 -21.11
N ILE A 41 -38.93 -24.32 -20.31
CA ILE A 41 -38.91 -23.87 -18.90
C ILE A 41 -37.90 -24.69 -18.09
N THR A 42 -37.86 -26.00 -18.30
CA THR A 42 -36.91 -26.89 -17.60
C THR A 42 -35.46 -26.55 -17.97
N LEU A 43 -35.16 -26.29 -19.24
CA LEU A 43 -33.84 -25.84 -19.69
C LEU A 43 -33.46 -24.48 -19.10
N LEU A 44 -34.39 -23.52 -19.06
CA LEU A 44 -34.16 -22.22 -18.41
C LEU A 44 -33.86 -22.38 -16.92
N LEU A 45 -34.62 -23.20 -16.20
CA LEU A 45 -34.38 -23.50 -14.79
C LEU A 45 -32.99 -24.10 -14.58
N ILE A 46 -32.62 -25.13 -15.35
CA ILE A 46 -31.27 -25.72 -15.30
C ILE A 46 -30.20 -24.66 -15.56
N GLY A 47 -30.39 -23.80 -16.56
CA GLY A 47 -29.51 -22.68 -16.85
C GLY A 47 -29.36 -21.71 -15.67
N THR A 48 -30.46 -21.33 -15.02
CA THR A 48 -30.41 -20.44 -13.84
C THR A 48 -29.69 -21.09 -12.65
N PHE A 49 -29.90 -22.39 -12.40
CA PHE A 49 -29.19 -23.10 -11.34
C PHE A 49 -27.69 -23.22 -11.63
N LEU A 50 -27.30 -23.44 -12.89
CA LEU A 50 -25.89 -23.47 -13.29
C LEU A 50 -25.23 -22.10 -13.10
N VAL A 51 -25.88 -21.01 -13.52
CA VAL A 51 -25.37 -19.64 -13.33
C VAL A 51 -25.27 -19.29 -11.84
N LEU A 52 -26.29 -19.66 -11.05
CA LEU A 52 -26.27 -19.45 -9.61
C LEU A 52 -25.12 -20.23 -8.94
N GLY A 53 -24.96 -21.52 -9.29
CA GLY A 53 -23.88 -22.37 -8.79
C GLY A 53 -22.50 -21.83 -9.16
N PHE A 54 -22.33 -21.40 -10.41
CA PHE A 54 -21.10 -20.74 -10.86
C PHE A 54 -20.85 -19.44 -10.09
N SER A 55 -21.87 -18.60 -9.91
CA SER A 55 -21.77 -17.33 -9.18
C SER A 55 -21.38 -17.53 -7.72
N ILE A 56 -22.01 -18.50 -7.04
CA ILE A 56 -21.68 -18.86 -5.64
C ILE A 56 -20.23 -19.36 -5.55
N THR A 57 -19.82 -20.24 -6.47
CA THR A 57 -18.45 -20.77 -6.51
C THR A 57 -17.43 -19.67 -6.78
N ALA A 58 -17.72 -18.78 -7.74
CA ALA A 58 -16.87 -17.64 -8.05
C ALA A 58 -16.76 -16.66 -6.87
N LEU A 59 -17.87 -16.37 -6.18
CA LEU A 59 -17.88 -15.54 -4.97
C LEU A 59 -17.10 -16.19 -3.83
N PHE A 60 -17.20 -17.50 -3.66
CA PHE A 60 -16.43 -18.23 -2.66
C PHE A 60 -14.93 -18.18 -2.96
N ILE A 61 -14.52 -18.48 -4.20
CA ILE A 61 -13.12 -18.39 -4.64
C ILE A 61 -12.60 -16.96 -4.45
N LEU A 62 -13.35 -15.96 -4.90
CA LEU A 62 -13.01 -14.56 -4.72
C LEU A 62 -12.86 -14.23 -3.24
N SER A 63 -13.79 -14.66 -2.38
CA SER A 63 -13.75 -14.43 -0.95
C SER A 63 -12.47 -14.97 -0.29
N VAL A 64 -12.03 -16.17 -0.70
CA VAL A 64 -10.80 -16.79 -0.17
C VAL A 64 -9.56 -16.07 -0.69
N LEU A 65 -9.50 -15.77 -1.99
CA LEU A 65 -8.37 -15.06 -2.59
C LEU A 65 -8.22 -13.62 -2.10
N TRP A 66 -9.31 -12.99 -1.67
CA TRP A 66 -9.32 -11.59 -1.19
C TRP A 66 -9.35 -11.43 0.33
N GLY A 67 -9.00 -12.47 1.09
CA GLY A 67 -9.06 -12.45 2.57
C GLY A 67 -8.53 -11.15 3.21
N ASP A 68 -7.34 -10.70 2.83
CA ASP A 68 -6.76 -9.46 3.38
C ASP A 68 -7.37 -8.18 2.78
N GLN A 69 -7.84 -8.22 1.53
CA GLN A 69 -8.50 -7.08 0.90
C GLN A 69 -9.86 -6.78 1.55
N TRP A 70 -10.57 -7.80 2.06
CA TRP A 70 -11.80 -7.59 2.82
C TRP A 70 -11.58 -6.78 4.10
N LYS A 71 -10.42 -6.94 4.76
CA LYS A 71 -10.04 -6.10 5.90
C LYS A 71 -9.87 -4.65 5.46
N THR A 72 -9.18 -4.42 4.34
CA THR A 72 -8.99 -3.09 3.75
C THR A 72 -10.31 -2.44 3.39
N VAL A 73 -11.25 -3.18 2.77
CA VAL A 73 -12.58 -2.67 2.40
C VAL A 73 -13.36 -2.27 3.66
N ARG A 74 -13.40 -3.14 4.68
CA ARG A 74 -14.05 -2.82 5.96
C ARG A 74 -13.43 -1.59 6.62
N LEU A 75 -12.10 -1.52 6.66
CA LEU A 75 -11.39 -0.38 7.24
C LEU A 75 -11.68 0.91 6.47
N SER A 76 -11.71 0.84 5.13
CA SER A 76 -12.06 1.97 4.27
C SER A 76 -13.47 2.47 4.56
N PHE A 77 -14.44 1.58 4.74
CA PHE A 77 -15.79 1.97 5.17
C PHE A 77 -15.80 2.59 6.57
N GLN A 78 -15.03 2.08 7.54
CA GLN A 78 -14.95 2.68 8.88
C GLN A 78 -14.34 4.08 8.86
N ILE A 79 -13.27 4.27 8.08
CA ILE A 79 -12.61 5.57 7.90
C ILE A 79 -13.56 6.56 7.21
N THR A 80 -14.28 6.10 6.17
CA THR A 80 -15.13 6.97 5.35
C THR A 80 -16.57 7.12 5.85
N ALA A 81 -17.01 6.29 6.81
CA ALA A 81 -18.38 6.25 7.32
C ALA A 81 -18.92 7.62 7.75
N PRO A 82 -18.19 8.46 8.50
CA PRO A 82 -18.67 9.80 8.87
C PRO A 82 -18.97 10.68 7.65
N TYR A 83 -18.14 10.63 6.61
CA TYR A 83 -18.33 11.42 5.39
C TYR A 83 -19.48 10.88 4.54
N LEU A 84 -19.59 9.55 4.41
CA LEU A 84 -20.72 8.90 3.72
C LEU A 84 -22.05 9.22 4.42
N HIS A 85 -22.05 9.26 5.75
CA HIS A 85 -23.23 9.61 6.55
C HIS A 85 -23.67 11.06 6.33
N ILE A 86 -22.73 12.01 6.37
CA ILE A 86 -23.00 13.42 6.05
C ILE A 86 -23.55 13.56 4.62
N GLY A 87 -22.96 12.85 3.66
CA GLY A 87 -23.44 12.83 2.27
C GLY A 87 -24.86 12.27 2.15
N ALA A 88 -25.18 11.18 2.86
CA ALA A 88 -26.52 10.60 2.87
C ALA A 88 -27.55 11.56 3.46
N ILE A 89 -27.23 12.27 4.55
CA ILE A 89 -28.09 13.30 5.12
C ILE A 89 -28.32 14.43 4.11
N ALA A 90 -27.27 14.91 3.45
CA ALA A 90 -27.40 15.97 2.43
C ALA A 90 -28.34 15.54 1.28
N ILE A 91 -28.24 14.30 0.82
CA ILE A 91 -29.16 13.74 -0.18
C ILE A 91 -30.60 13.71 0.35
N MET A 92 -30.81 13.26 1.59
CA MET A 92 -32.16 13.23 2.20
C MET A 92 -32.77 14.63 2.35
N VAL A 93 -31.94 15.64 2.64
CA VAL A 93 -32.37 17.04 2.66
C VAL A 93 -32.80 17.50 1.26
N LEU A 94 -32.02 17.19 0.22
CA LEU A 94 -32.38 17.54 -1.17
C LEU A 94 -33.66 16.82 -1.63
N LEU A 95 -33.86 15.56 -1.23
CA LEU A 95 -35.05 14.77 -1.56
C LEU A 95 -36.30 15.19 -0.78
N SER A 96 -36.16 15.97 0.30
CA SER A 96 -37.30 16.37 1.14
C SER A 96 -38.39 17.10 0.35
N TRP A 97 -38.00 18.03 -0.54
CA TRP A 97 -38.92 18.83 -1.35
C TRP A 97 -39.66 18.00 -2.41
N PRO A 98 -38.98 17.18 -3.26
CA PRO A 98 -39.65 16.27 -4.17
C PRO A 98 -40.62 15.31 -3.47
N VAL A 99 -40.20 14.73 -2.34
CA VAL A 99 -41.03 13.79 -1.56
C VAL A 99 -42.28 14.50 -1.03
N ALA A 100 -42.13 15.70 -0.46
CA ALA A 100 -43.24 16.50 0.04
C ALA A 100 -44.23 16.88 -1.09
N LEU A 101 -43.73 17.33 -2.24
CA LEU A 101 -44.57 17.67 -3.39
C LEU A 101 -45.41 16.48 -3.89
N HIS A 102 -44.79 15.30 -4.03
CA HIS A 102 -45.50 14.10 -4.48
C HIS A 102 -46.49 13.61 -3.44
N ALA A 103 -46.17 13.71 -2.15
CA ALA A 103 -47.10 13.38 -1.08
C ALA A 103 -48.31 14.32 -1.07
N ILE A 104 -48.13 15.63 -1.22
CA ILE A 104 -49.23 16.61 -1.25
C ILE A 104 -50.13 16.40 -2.48
N ARG A 105 -49.56 16.04 -3.63
CA ARG A 105 -50.31 15.77 -4.87
C ARG A 105 -51.01 14.41 -4.90
N ALA A 106 -50.74 13.52 -3.95
CA ALA A 106 -51.34 12.19 -3.94
C ALA A 106 -52.75 12.22 -3.33
N ASP A 107 -53.75 11.81 -4.10
CA ASP A 107 -55.16 11.83 -3.70
C ASP A 107 -55.53 10.78 -2.62
N LYS A 108 -54.76 9.69 -2.53
CA LYS A 108 -55.04 8.58 -1.61
C LYS A 108 -54.05 8.58 -0.44
N LYS A 109 -54.55 8.53 0.79
CA LYS A 109 -53.72 8.41 2.01
C LYS A 109 -52.75 7.23 1.98
N VAL A 110 -53.15 6.11 1.38
CA VAL A 110 -52.28 4.92 1.24
C VAL A 110 -51.03 5.26 0.40
N VAL A 111 -51.19 6.04 -0.67
CA VAL A 111 -50.08 6.46 -1.53
C VAL A 111 -49.17 7.45 -0.80
N GLN A 112 -49.75 8.37 -0.01
CA GLN A 112 -48.96 9.28 0.84
C GLN A 112 -48.10 8.51 1.84
N VAL A 113 -48.65 7.48 2.48
CA VAL A 113 -47.90 6.63 3.42
C VAL A 113 -46.79 5.85 2.72
N ILE A 114 -47.04 5.33 1.51
CA ILE A 114 -46.02 4.63 0.70
C ILE A 114 -44.88 5.56 0.27
N ILE A 115 -45.14 6.85 0.08
CA ILE A 115 -44.12 7.86 -0.29
C ILE A 115 -43.35 8.34 0.96
N VAL A 116 -44.06 8.76 2.01
CA VAL A 116 -43.47 9.41 3.19
C VAL A 116 -42.88 8.38 4.16
N GLY A 117 -43.48 7.20 4.28
CA GLY A 117 -43.06 6.15 5.21
C GLY A 117 -41.60 5.72 5.02
N PRO A 118 -41.18 5.31 3.82
CA PRO A 118 -39.78 4.96 3.54
C PRO A 118 -38.82 6.13 3.77
N TYR A 119 -39.20 7.35 3.40
CA TYR A 119 -38.38 8.53 3.64
C TYR A 119 -38.10 8.75 5.13
N LEU A 120 -39.15 8.71 5.97
CA LEU A 120 -39.02 8.85 7.41
C LEU A 120 -38.25 7.67 8.04
N ALA A 121 -38.46 6.45 7.56
CA ALA A 121 -37.73 5.28 8.04
C ALA A 121 -36.22 5.38 7.75
N ILE A 122 -35.84 5.82 6.54
CA ILE A 122 -34.43 6.05 6.18
C ILE A 122 -33.84 7.19 7.02
N LEU A 123 -34.59 8.27 7.24
CA LEU A 123 -34.14 9.41 8.04
C LEU A 123 -33.92 9.02 9.51
N LEU A 124 -34.83 8.22 10.09
CA LEU A 124 -34.68 7.67 11.44
C LEU A 124 -33.47 6.72 11.52
N PHE A 125 -33.28 5.87 10.53
CA PHE A 125 -32.10 4.99 10.46
C PHE A 125 -30.81 5.81 10.41
N LEU A 126 -30.71 6.80 9.52
CA LEU A 126 -29.58 7.72 9.44
C LEU A 126 -29.38 8.48 10.76
N PHE A 127 -30.44 8.88 11.46
CA PHE A 127 -30.33 9.54 12.76
C PHE A 127 -29.67 8.66 13.83
N LEU A 128 -29.91 7.34 13.80
CA LEU A 128 -29.36 6.39 14.77
C LEU A 128 -27.96 5.85 14.40
N ILE A 129 -27.59 5.86 13.12
CA ILE A 129 -26.29 5.36 12.64
C ILE A 129 -25.07 5.88 13.42
N PRO A 130 -24.96 7.19 13.77
CA PRO A 130 -23.80 7.71 14.51
C PRO A 130 -23.51 7.00 15.82
N LEU A 131 -24.52 6.42 16.48
CA LEU A 131 -24.33 5.67 17.73
C LEU A 131 -23.51 4.39 17.55
N GLY A 132 -23.47 3.84 16.33
CA GLY A 132 -22.69 2.65 15.97
C GLY A 132 -21.49 2.94 15.07
N MET A 133 -21.24 4.21 14.72
CA MET A 133 -20.10 4.57 13.88
C MET A 133 -18.82 4.64 14.72
N TYR A 134 -17.83 3.85 14.34
CA TYR A 134 -16.48 3.92 14.87
C TYR A 134 -15.51 4.18 13.71
N SER A 135 -14.77 5.29 13.80
CA SER A 135 -13.67 5.57 12.87
C SER A 135 -12.34 5.43 13.62
N PRO A 136 -11.42 4.55 13.20
CA PRO A 136 -10.12 4.41 13.85
C PRO A 136 -9.26 5.68 13.74
N CYS A 137 -9.60 6.59 12.81
CA CYS A 137 -8.91 7.86 12.60
C CYS A 137 -9.42 8.98 13.53
N ILE A 138 -10.56 8.79 14.20
CA ILE A 138 -11.13 9.76 15.13
C ILE A 138 -11.01 9.17 16.53
N ARG A 139 -10.04 9.68 17.30
CA ARG A 139 -9.82 9.25 18.68
C ARG A 139 -9.88 10.44 19.62
N GLU A 140 -10.25 10.18 20.87
CA GLU A 140 -10.25 11.20 21.92
C GLU A 140 -8.82 11.74 22.13
N MET A 141 -8.72 13.04 22.37
CA MET A 141 -7.45 13.70 22.61
C MET A 141 -6.76 13.08 23.83
N GLY A 142 -5.47 12.75 23.72
CA GLY A 142 -4.71 12.10 24.79
C GLY A 142 -4.85 10.58 24.86
N THR A 143 -5.63 9.94 23.98
CA THR A 143 -5.75 8.46 23.93
C THR A 143 -4.81 7.78 22.93
N LEU A 144 -4.05 8.58 22.16
CA LEU A 144 -3.01 8.07 21.28
C LEU A 144 -1.79 7.65 22.10
N GLY A 145 -1.17 6.55 21.70
CA GLY A 145 0.15 6.17 22.22
C GLY A 145 1.22 7.21 21.87
N PRO A 146 2.45 7.02 22.35
CA PRO A 146 3.56 7.90 21.97
C PRO A 146 3.69 7.95 20.45
N LYS A 147 4.02 9.14 19.92
CA LYS A 147 4.26 9.31 18.49
C LYS A 147 5.40 8.37 18.06
N PRO A 148 5.24 7.58 16.98
CA PRO A 148 6.33 6.76 16.48
C PRO A 148 7.49 7.63 16.02
N ALA A 149 8.71 7.14 16.21
CA ALA A 149 9.90 7.77 15.67
C ALA A 149 9.91 7.63 14.14
N LEU A 150 10.30 8.69 13.43
CA LEU A 150 10.38 8.71 11.97
C LEU A 150 11.83 8.79 11.51
N ILE A 151 12.26 7.81 10.71
CA ILE A 151 13.60 7.78 10.12
C ILE A 151 13.49 8.08 8.63
N GLY A 152 14.22 9.09 8.15
CA GLY A 152 14.20 9.46 6.73
C GLY A 152 15.03 8.52 5.87
N HIS A 153 14.35 7.67 5.09
CA HIS A 153 14.96 6.75 4.12
C HIS A 153 15.70 7.53 3.03
N ARG A 154 17.04 7.43 3.01
CA ARG A 154 17.95 8.22 2.17
C ARG A 154 17.77 9.73 2.34
N GLY A 155 17.36 10.13 3.54
CA GLY A 155 16.88 11.46 3.87
C GLY A 155 15.39 11.65 3.52
N ALA A 156 15.07 12.65 2.72
CA ALA A 156 13.72 13.01 2.29
C ALA A 156 13.62 13.00 0.75
N PRO A 157 13.62 11.82 0.11
CA PRO A 157 13.73 11.69 -1.35
C PRO A 157 12.54 12.26 -2.12
N MET A 158 11.41 12.54 -1.46
CA MET A 158 10.29 13.25 -2.09
C MET A 158 10.48 14.78 -2.11
N LEU A 159 11.45 15.31 -1.37
CA LEU A 159 11.70 16.75 -1.20
C LEU A 159 13.08 17.19 -1.70
N ALA A 160 14.03 16.26 -1.82
CA ALA A 160 15.40 16.54 -2.21
C ALA A 160 16.05 15.28 -2.84
N PRO A 161 17.17 15.43 -3.58
CA PRO A 161 17.86 14.30 -4.19
C PRO A 161 18.35 13.30 -3.13
N GLU A 162 18.02 12.02 -3.26
CA GLU A 162 18.34 10.97 -2.27
C GLU A 162 19.84 10.90 -1.92
N ASN A 163 20.17 10.53 -0.68
CA ASN A 163 21.56 10.37 -0.19
C ASN A 163 22.45 11.63 -0.32
N THR A 164 21.85 12.83 -0.38
CA THR A 164 22.56 14.12 -0.38
C THR A 164 22.39 14.87 0.94
N GLU A 165 23.28 15.84 1.21
CA GLU A 165 23.18 16.70 2.38
C GLU A 165 21.80 17.39 2.48
N MET A 166 21.30 17.93 1.36
CA MET A 166 19.98 18.55 1.31
C MET A 166 18.88 17.57 1.71
N SER A 167 18.95 16.31 1.29
CA SER A 167 17.98 15.27 1.66
C SER A 167 17.91 15.07 3.18
N PHE A 168 19.06 14.99 3.83
CA PHE A 168 19.15 14.82 5.27
C PHE A 168 18.69 16.07 6.03
N GLN A 169 19.08 17.26 5.56
CA GLN A 169 18.61 18.53 6.11
C GLN A 169 17.09 18.63 6.04
N LYS A 170 16.47 18.24 4.92
CA LYS A 170 15.01 18.20 4.79
C LYS A 170 14.36 17.24 5.79
N THR A 171 14.94 16.06 6.04
CA THR A 171 14.44 15.17 7.10
C THR A 171 14.48 15.83 8.47
N ILE A 172 15.56 16.54 8.79
CA ILE A 172 15.73 17.25 10.06
C ILE A 172 14.70 18.40 10.17
N GLU A 173 14.55 19.22 9.13
CA GLU A 173 13.57 20.32 9.04
C GLU A 173 12.14 19.85 9.27
N HIS A 174 11.79 18.65 8.78
CA HIS A 174 10.48 18.04 8.95
C HIS A 174 10.33 17.20 10.24
N GLY A 175 11.29 17.29 11.16
CA GLY A 175 11.20 16.69 12.48
C GLY A 175 11.41 15.17 12.49
N GLY A 176 12.18 14.63 11.55
CA GLY A 176 12.62 13.23 11.60
C GLY A 176 13.54 12.98 12.79
N ASP A 177 13.40 11.81 13.41
CA ASP A 177 14.14 11.36 14.59
C ASP A 177 15.46 10.67 14.22
N GLY A 178 15.56 10.17 12.98
CA GLY A 178 16.77 9.56 12.46
C GLY A 178 16.91 9.71 10.94
N LEU A 179 18.08 9.32 10.46
CA LEU A 179 18.48 9.36 9.06
C LEU A 179 18.93 7.95 8.64
N GLU A 180 18.44 7.50 7.50
CA GLU A 180 18.86 6.25 6.88
C GLU A 180 19.64 6.55 5.59
N THR A 181 20.63 5.71 5.27
CA THR A 181 21.42 5.84 4.04
C THR A 181 22.10 4.54 3.61
N ASP A 182 22.57 4.48 2.38
CA ASP A 182 23.31 3.35 1.80
C ASP A 182 24.79 3.71 1.65
N VAL A 183 25.68 2.87 2.18
CA VAL A 183 27.13 3.15 2.23
C VAL A 183 27.89 2.17 1.35
N THR A 184 28.77 2.70 0.52
CA THR A 184 29.80 1.94 -0.19
C THR A 184 31.16 2.60 -0.02
N ILE A 185 32.23 2.01 -0.55
CA ILE A 185 33.61 2.48 -0.39
C ILE A 185 34.20 2.75 -1.77
N SER A 186 34.83 3.91 -1.95
CA SER A 186 35.56 4.25 -3.18
C SER A 186 36.83 3.42 -3.33
N TYR A 187 37.40 3.39 -4.53
CA TYR A 187 38.57 2.58 -4.86
C TYR A 187 39.79 2.89 -3.96
N ASP A 188 39.93 4.14 -3.56
CA ASP A 188 40.95 4.67 -2.65
C ASP A 188 40.58 4.61 -1.17
N GLY A 189 39.44 4.01 -0.82
CA GLY A 189 39.09 3.67 0.57
C GLY A 189 38.28 4.72 1.32
N VAL A 190 37.57 5.61 0.63
CA VAL A 190 36.69 6.61 1.25
C VAL A 190 35.24 6.11 1.24
N PRO A 191 34.62 5.87 2.40
CA PRO A 191 33.20 5.55 2.47
C PRO A 191 32.32 6.74 2.07
N PHE A 192 31.36 6.48 1.18
CA PHE A 192 30.45 7.47 0.63
C PHE A 192 29.04 6.90 0.44
N LEU A 193 28.07 7.79 0.24
CA LEU A 193 26.66 7.41 0.18
C LEU A 193 26.21 7.14 -1.25
N MET A 194 25.73 5.93 -1.51
CA MET A 194 25.22 5.53 -2.82
C MET A 194 24.41 4.24 -2.71
N HIS A 195 23.16 4.30 -3.15
CA HIS A 195 22.28 3.13 -3.22
C HIS A 195 22.61 2.22 -4.42
N ASP A 196 22.78 2.83 -5.58
CA ASP A 196 22.88 2.07 -6.82
C ASP A 196 24.30 1.50 -6.97
N SER A 197 24.42 0.36 -7.65
CA SER A 197 25.73 -0.17 -8.00
C SER A 197 26.50 0.74 -8.98
N SER A 198 25.82 1.60 -9.73
CA SER A 198 26.40 2.51 -10.73
C SER A 198 25.96 3.95 -10.49
N LEU A 199 26.69 4.92 -11.05
CA LEU A 199 26.43 6.35 -10.86
C LEU A 199 25.40 6.94 -11.84
N ARG A 200 24.77 6.11 -12.70
CA ARG A 200 24.02 6.56 -13.89
C ARG A 200 22.71 7.28 -13.62
N ARG A 201 22.03 6.91 -12.53
CA ARG A 201 20.68 7.38 -12.22
C ARG A 201 20.72 8.66 -11.41
N THR A 202 21.59 8.71 -10.42
CA THR A 202 21.61 9.77 -9.40
C THR A 202 22.76 10.75 -9.54
N THR A 203 23.49 10.71 -10.66
CA THR A 203 24.57 11.69 -10.92
C THR A 203 24.66 12.08 -12.39
N ASN A 204 25.52 13.05 -12.71
CA ASN A 204 25.87 13.46 -14.07
C ASN A 204 27.02 12.66 -14.70
N ILE A 205 27.31 11.43 -14.24
CA ILE A 205 28.41 10.59 -14.78
C ILE A 205 28.40 10.47 -16.32
N LYS A 206 27.22 10.45 -16.96
CA LYS A 206 27.07 10.36 -18.41
C LYS A 206 27.67 11.55 -19.16
N GLU A 207 27.73 12.70 -18.51
CA GLU A 207 28.24 13.95 -19.08
C GLU A 207 29.75 14.09 -18.81
N VAL A 208 30.21 13.68 -17.63
CA VAL A 208 31.61 13.84 -17.20
C VAL A 208 32.50 12.67 -17.68
N TYR A 209 32.02 11.43 -17.57
CA TYR A 209 32.75 10.21 -17.93
C TYR A 209 31.86 9.24 -18.74
N PRO A 210 31.57 9.57 -20.02
CA PRO A 210 30.60 8.82 -20.84
C PRO A 210 30.98 7.33 -21.06
N ASN A 211 32.27 7.01 -21.06
CA ASN A 211 32.77 5.65 -21.29
C ASN A 211 32.64 4.75 -20.05
N ASP A 212 32.55 5.32 -18.85
CA ASP A 212 32.58 4.57 -17.58
C ASP A 212 31.22 4.51 -16.90
N THR A 213 30.16 4.89 -17.61
CA THR A 213 28.81 5.03 -17.02
C THR A 213 28.31 3.72 -16.38
N ALA A 214 28.61 2.56 -16.96
CA ALA A 214 28.19 1.27 -16.43
C ALA A 214 29.10 0.72 -15.32
N GLN A 215 30.21 1.38 -15.02
CA GLN A 215 31.15 0.93 -14.00
C GLN A 215 30.52 1.01 -12.61
N ASN A 216 30.94 0.07 -11.75
CA ASN A 216 30.48 0.07 -10.37
C ASN A 216 31.00 1.32 -9.63
N ALA A 217 30.13 1.99 -8.87
CA ALA A 217 30.45 3.23 -8.14
C ALA A 217 31.66 3.08 -7.21
N ALA A 218 31.85 1.90 -6.61
CA ALA A 218 32.99 1.60 -5.74
C ALA A 218 34.34 1.56 -6.48
N LEU A 219 34.35 1.42 -7.82
CA LEU A 219 35.60 1.34 -8.60
C LEU A 219 36.16 2.70 -9.01
N PHE A 220 35.50 3.80 -8.62
CA PHE A 220 36.01 5.16 -8.82
C PHE A 220 36.78 5.64 -7.58
N SER A 221 37.80 6.49 -7.79
CA SER A 221 38.46 7.19 -6.68
C SER A 221 37.56 8.28 -6.12
N TRP A 222 37.80 8.68 -4.87
CA TRP A 222 37.07 9.76 -4.24
C TRP A 222 37.23 11.09 -5.00
N ASP A 223 38.41 11.35 -5.55
CA ASP A 223 38.68 12.55 -6.33
C ASP A 223 37.80 12.66 -7.58
N THR A 224 37.46 11.53 -8.21
CA THR A 224 36.48 11.51 -9.30
C THR A 224 35.05 11.66 -8.78
N LEU A 225 34.70 10.95 -7.70
CA LEU A 225 33.34 10.96 -7.16
C LEU A 225 32.90 12.35 -6.67
N LYS A 226 33.81 13.11 -6.04
CA LYS A 226 33.49 14.45 -5.51
C LYS A 226 33.20 15.50 -6.59
N GLU A 227 33.64 15.27 -7.82
CA GLU A 227 33.41 16.17 -8.96
C GLU A 227 32.03 15.99 -9.58
N LEU A 228 31.36 14.87 -9.29
CA LEU A 228 30.05 14.57 -9.85
C LEU A 228 28.95 15.35 -9.13
N ASN A 229 28.02 15.84 -9.94
CA ASN A 229 26.78 16.42 -9.45
C ASN A 229 25.78 15.31 -9.13
N ALA A 230 25.24 15.31 -7.91
CA ALA A 230 24.32 14.29 -7.41
C ALA A 230 22.87 14.79 -7.25
N GLY A 231 22.50 15.91 -7.87
CA GLY A 231 21.17 16.50 -7.65
C GLY A 231 20.45 17.11 -8.84
N THR A 232 21.13 17.44 -9.95
CA THR A 232 20.47 17.95 -11.17
C THR A 232 19.48 16.95 -11.76
N TRP A 233 19.78 15.65 -11.68
CA TRP A 233 18.91 14.56 -12.12
C TRP A 233 17.52 14.63 -11.48
N PHE A 234 17.45 15.06 -10.21
CA PHE A 234 16.21 15.07 -9.42
C PHE A 234 15.13 15.96 -10.04
N LEU A 235 15.53 17.15 -10.52
CA LEU A 235 14.62 18.10 -11.16
C LEU A 235 14.22 17.67 -12.57
N LYS A 236 15.10 16.95 -13.25
CA LYS A 236 14.90 16.46 -14.62
C LYS A 236 13.96 15.25 -14.65
N ASP A 237 14.25 14.26 -13.81
CA ASP A 237 13.63 12.94 -13.88
C ASP A 237 12.36 12.86 -13.04
N LYS A 238 12.24 13.68 -11.98
CA LYS A 238 11.09 13.71 -11.05
C LYS A 238 10.70 12.29 -10.59
N PRO A 239 11.54 11.65 -9.76
CA PRO A 239 11.43 10.21 -9.45
C PRO A 239 10.10 9.78 -8.82
N PHE A 240 9.32 10.70 -8.24
CA PHE A 240 8.06 10.40 -7.58
C PHE A 240 6.90 11.17 -8.22
N SER A 241 5.83 10.46 -8.56
CA SER A 241 4.63 11.07 -9.19
C SER A 241 3.92 12.09 -8.30
N CYS A 242 4.03 11.95 -6.97
CA CYS A 242 3.41 12.83 -5.99
C CYS A 242 4.33 13.95 -5.50
N MET A 243 5.44 14.21 -6.19
CA MET A 243 6.38 15.26 -5.81
C MET A 243 5.76 16.65 -5.98
N GLY A 244 5.78 17.45 -4.92
CA GLY A 244 5.40 18.85 -4.97
C GLY A 244 6.37 19.69 -5.81
N SER A 245 5.96 20.90 -6.22
CA SER A 245 6.89 21.82 -6.87
C SER A 245 7.86 22.40 -5.85
N LEU A 246 9.16 22.26 -6.08
CA LEU A 246 10.19 22.87 -5.24
C LEU A 246 10.24 24.38 -5.41
N SER A 247 10.53 25.10 -4.32
CA SER A 247 10.80 26.53 -4.36
C SER A 247 12.04 26.83 -5.22
N ARG A 248 12.20 28.07 -5.69
CA ARG A 248 13.38 28.42 -6.50
C ARG A 248 14.70 28.26 -5.72
N ALA A 249 14.68 28.52 -4.42
CA ALA A 249 15.83 28.31 -3.54
C ALA A 249 16.16 26.82 -3.43
N ASP A 250 15.16 25.97 -3.16
CA ASP A 250 15.35 24.51 -3.08
C ASP A 250 15.81 23.92 -4.41
N GLN A 251 15.30 24.42 -5.55
CA GLN A 251 15.80 24.01 -6.88
C GLN A 251 17.29 24.32 -7.04
N ASN A 252 17.73 25.52 -6.67
CA ASN A 252 19.13 25.91 -6.75
C ASN A 252 20.01 25.06 -5.83
N GLN A 253 19.53 24.78 -4.61
CA GLN A 253 20.25 23.91 -3.67
C GLN A 253 20.33 22.46 -4.17
N ALA A 254 19.24 21.92 -4.71
CA ALA A 254 19.21 20.59 -5.30
C ALA A 254 20.18 20.46 -6.47
N MET A 255 20.25 21.47 -7.34
CA MET A 255 21.22 21.49 -8.46
C MET A 255 22.68 21.59 -8.00
N ASN A 256 22.96 21.95 -6.75
CA ASN A 256 24.31 22.11 -6.22
C ASN A 256 24.70 21.00 -5.22
N GLN A 257 24.07 19.82 -5.32
CA GLN A 257 24.45 18.67 -4.50
C GLN A 257 25.59 17.86 -5.14
N SER A 258 26.44 17.28 -4.29
CA SER A 258 27.51 16.35 -4.65
C SER A 258 27.32 15.01 -3.95
N ILE A 259 28.06 13.99 -4.37
CA ILE A 259 28.10 12.71 -3.65
C ILE A 259 28.59 12.96 -2.23
N TYR A 260 27.85 12.45 -1.24
CA TYR A 260 28.08 12.78 0.16
C TYR A 260 29.00 11.76 0.84
N LYS A 261 29.94 12.23 1.65
CA LYS A 261 30.83 11.36 2.45
C LYS A 261 30.09 10.81 3.67
N LEU A 262 30.39 9.57 4.04
CA LEU A 262 29.89 8.99 5.28
C LEU A 262 30.25 9.84 6.51
N SER A 263 31.49 10.30 6.61
CA SER A 263 31.93 11.11 7.77
C SER A 263 31.20 12.45 7.89
N ASN A 264 30.80 13.06 6.76
CA ASN A 264 29.99 14.29 6.79
C ASN A 264 28.55 13.99 7.24
N PHE A 265 27.96 12.91 6.74
CA PHE A 265 26.63 12.45 7.17
C PHE A 265 26.55 12.16 8.67
N LEU A 266 27.53 11.44 9.20
CA LEU A 266 27.59 11.12 10.63
C LEU A 266 27.78 12.38 11.49
N ARG A 267 28.62 13.34 11.04
CA ARG A 267 28.76 14.65 11.71
C ARG A 267 27.46 15.45 11.71
N LEU A 268 26.74 15.48 10.58
CA LEU A 268 25.45 16.15 10.48
C LEU A 268 24.45 15.53 11.47
N ALA A 269 24.34 14.20 11.49
CA ALA A 269 23.45 13.49 12.39
C ALA A 269 23.78 13.74 13.87
N ASP A 270 25.06 13.68 14.24
CA ASP A 270 25.49 13.92 15.62
C ASP A 270 25.15 15.33 16.09
N SER A 271 25.43 16.34 15.24
CA SER A 271 25.18 17.76 15.54
C SER A 271 23.69 18.06 15.78
N GLN A 272 22.80 17.27 15.18
CA GLN A 272 21.36 17.39 15.28
C GLN A 272 20.74 16.35 16.23
N ASN A 273 21.58 15.57 16.94
CA ASN A 273 21.16 14.50 17.84
C ASN A 273 20.19 13.51 17.19
N LYS A 274 20.51 13.04 15.98
CA LYS A 274 19.69 12.11 15.18
C LYS A 274 20.27 10.71 15.22
N LEU A 275 19.38 9.72 15.26
CA LEU A 275 19.76 8.33 15.04
C LEU A 275 20.24 8.16 13.60
N VAL A 276 21.22 7.30 13.39
CA VAL A 276 21.66 6.88 12.05
C VAL A 276 21.47 5.39 11.90
N ILE A 277 21.00 4.98 10.74
CA ILE A 277 20.92 3.59 10.33
C ILE A 277 21.41 3.53 8.89
N PHE A 278 22.08 2.46 8.51
CA PHE A 278 22.63 2.38 7.17
C PHE A 278 22.80 0.96 6.70
N ASP A 279 22.56 0.77 5.41
CA ASP A 279 22.94 -0.45 4.71
C ASP A 279 24.39 -0.34 4.27
N LEU A 280 25.18 -1.36 4.58
CA LEU A 280 26.56 -1.43 4.15
C LEU A 280 26.63 -2.33 2.90
N TYR A 281 27.18 -1.80 1.80
CA TYR A 281 27.40 -2.58 0.58
C TYR A 281 28.85 -3.03 0.44
N ARG A 282 29.02 -4.34 0.36
CA ARG A 282 30.33 -4.96 0.14
C ARG A 282 30.85 -4.63 -1.28
N PRO A 283 32.04 -4.01 -1.42
CA PRO A 283 32.62 -3.66 -2.71
C PRO A 283 32.85 -4.89 -3.63
N PRO A 284 32.89 -4.72 -4.98
CA PRO A 284 33.03 -5.83 -5.93
C PRO A 284 34.37 -6.58 -5.82
N GLU A 285 34.46 -7.77 -6.41
CA GLU A 285 35.59 -8.73 -6.21
C GLU A 285 36.99 -8.15 -6.38
N LYS A 286 37.19 -7.21 -7.32
CA LYS A 286 38.50 -6.60 -7.61
C LYS A 286 38.83 -5.40 -6.74
N HIS A 287 37.96 -5.03 -5.81
CA HIS A 287 38.13 -3.83 -4.99
C HIS A 287 39.11 -4.08 -3.83
N PRO A 288 40.10 -3.20 -3.59
CA PRO A 288 41.14 -3.42 -2.57
C PRO A 288 40.58 -3.57 -1.15
N TYR A 289 39.49 -2.87 -0.84
CA TYR A 289 38.84 -2.93 0.48
C TYR A 289 37.74 -3.99 0.61
N ARG A 290 37.51 -4.86 -0.38
CA ARG A 290 36.38 -5.81 -0.34
C ARG A 290 36.32 -6.66 0.93
N ASN A 291 37.48 -7.13 1.41
CA ASN A 291 37.56 -8.02 2.58
C ASN A 291 37.74 -7.26 3.91
N SER A 292 37.96 -5.94 3.86
CA SER A 292 38.18 -5.07 5.02
C SER A 292 37.17 -3.93 5.11
N TRP A 293 36.09 -4.01 4.34
CA TRP A 293 35.11 -2.94 4.16
C TRP A 293 34.38 -2.55 5.46
N ILE A 294 34.04 -3.54 6.31
CA ILE A 294 33.48 -3.29 7.66
C ILE A 294 34.52 -2.56 8.52
N ASN A 295 35.75 -3.06 8.58
CA ASN A 295 36.82 -2.42 9.36
C ASN A 295 37.07 -0.98 8.91
N ARG A 296 37.13 -0.73 7.60
CA ARG A 296 37.33 0.64 7.07
C ARG A 296 36.15 1.54 7.39
N THR A 297 34.93 1.03 7.33
CA THR A 297 33.72 1.78 7.71
C THR A 297 33.71 2.11 9.20
N LEU A 298 34.06 1.14 10.05
CA LEU A 298 34.19 1.34 11.50
C LEU A 298 35.27 2.37 11.84
N GLU A 299 36.41 2.33 11.17
CA GLU A 299 37.48 3.31 11.35
C GLU A 299 36.98 4.73 11.11
N VAL A 300 36.21 4.95 10.04
CA VAL A 300 35.61 6.26 9.74
C VAL A 300 34.58 6.67 10.79
N ILE A 301 33.73 5.74 11.22
CA ILE A 301 32.70 6.04 12.23
C ILE A 301 33.38 6.42 13.56
N LEU A 302 34.31 5.60 14.05
CA LEU A 302 34.91 5.75 15.37
C LEU A 302 35.96 6.86 15.42
N ASN A 303 36.77 7.03 14.37
CA ASN A 303 37.95 7.91 14.42
C ASN A 303 37.76 9.21 13.63
N GLU A 304 36.94 9.23 12.57
CA GLU A 304 36.84 10.41 11.68
C GLU A 304 35.53 11.22 11.88
N SER A 305 34.44 10.57 12.29
CA SER A 305 33.13 11.22 12.33
C SER A 305 32.82 11.94 13.64
N GLY A 306 33.32 11.43 14.78
CA GLY A 306 32.99 11.93 16.11
C GLY A 306 31.54 11.66 16.57
N ILE A 307 30.76 10.85 15.84
CA ILE A 307 29.39 10.54 16.22
C ILE A 307 29.33 9.81 17.56
N ARG A 308 28.38 10.21 18.41
CA ARG A 308 28.13 9.51 19.67
C ARG A 308 27.66 8.08 19.39
N PRO A 309 28.30 7.04 19.97
CA PRO A 309 28.03 5.64 19.63
C PRO A 309 26.55 5.22 19.76
N HIS A 310 25.86 5.73 20.78
CA HIS A 310 24.45 5.41 21.02
C HIS A 310 23.51 5.97 19.94
N LEU A 311 23.97 6.79 19.00
CA LEU A 311 23.16 7.23 17.86
C LEU A 311 23.21 6.26 16.68
N VAL A 312 24.13 5.30 16.68
CA VAL A 312 24.34 4.37 15.56
C VAL A 312 23.50 3.10 15.74
N LEU A 313 22.58 2.86 14.82
CA LEU A 313 21.82 1.61 14.67
C LEU A 313 22.59 0.70 13.71
N TRP A 314 23.29 -0.31 14.26
CA TRP A 314 24.15 -1.19 13.47
C TRP A 314 23.38 -2.40 12.93
N LEU A 315 23.12 -2.41 11.62
CA LEU A 315 22.36 -3.46 10.93
C LEU A 315 23.18 -4.67 10.51
N GLU A 316 24.41 -4.46 10.05
CA GLU A 316 25.23 -5.53 9.46
C GLU A 316 25.50 -6.67 10.45
N ASN A 317 25.22 -7.90 10.01
CA ASN A 317 25.38 -9.09 10.82
C ASN A 317 26.77 -9.71 10.68
N ASP A 318 27.43 -9.48 9.54
CA ASP A 318 28.81 -9.88 9.33
C ASP A 318 29.71 -9.26 10.41
N MET A 319 30.55 -10.09 11.02
CA MET A 319 31.50 -9.68 12.06
C MET A 319 30.86 -9.01 13.30
N ARG A 320 29.57 -9.24 13.58
CA ARG A 320 28.84 -8.60 14.70
C ARG A 320 29.56 -8.69 16.04
N SER A 321 30.08 -9.86 16.43
CA SER A 321 30.83 -10.02 17.69
C SER A 321 32.09 -9.15 17.75
N PHE A 322 32.74 -8.90 16.61
CA PHE A 322 33.87 -7.97 16.52
C PHE A 322 33.39 -6.52 16.64
N VAL A 323 32.30 -6.14 15.97
CA VAL A 323 31.71 -4.79 16.10
C VAL A 323 31.36 -4.49 17.55
N GLN A 324 30.75 -5.45 18.26
CA GLN A 324 30.39 -5.29 19.67
C GLN A 324 31.61 -5.10 20.58
N SER A 325 32.74 -5.70 20.25
CA SER A 325 33.96 -5.54 21.06
C SER A 325 34.63 -4.18 20.85
N VAL A 326 34.62 -3.63 19.63
CA VAL A 326 35.26 -2.34 19.30
C VAL A 326 34.34 -1.14 19.46
N ALA A 327 33.03 -1.33 19.34
CA ALA A 327 32.00 -0.30 19.40
C ALA A 327 30.80 -0.73 20.27
N PRO A 328 31.00 -1.02 21.57
CA PRO A 328 29.95 -1.55 22.45
C PRO A 328 28.77 -0.57 22.65
N GLY A 329 28.95 0.71 22.33
CA GLY A 329 27.91 1.71 22.43
C GLY A 329 26.94 1.77 21.24
N PHE A 330 27.18 1.01 20.16
CA PHE A 330 26.24 0.95 19.04
C PHE A 330 24.98 0.18 19.42
N GLN A 331 23.82 0.65 18.95
CA GLN A 331 22.56 -0.06 19.10
C GLN A 331 22.49 -1.19 18.07
N GLN A 332 22.74 -2.42 18.53
CA GLN A 332 22.70 -3.59 17.67
C GLN A 332 21.28 -3.80 17.15
N THR A 333 21.13 -3.76 15.82
CA THR A 333 19.85 -3.87 15.13
C THR A 333 19.90 -5.05 14.16
N MET A 334 18.81 -5.82 14.07
CA MET A 334 18.71 -6.97 13.16
C MET A 334 17.70 -6.70 12.05
N GLY A 335 18.06 -7.02 10.81
CA GLY A 335 17.21 -6.86 9.62
C GLY A 335 16.18 -7.98 9.39
N SER A 336 16.10 -8.95 10.30
CA SER A 336 15.27 -10.14 10.17
C SER A 336 14.74 -10.61 11.53
N LYS A 337 13.66 -11.40 11.49
CA LYS A 337 13.11 -12.05 12.70
C LYS A 337 13.99 -13.23 13.11
N ALA A 338 14.21 -13.37 14.41
CA ALA A 338 14.85 -14.52 15.03
C ALA A 338 14.17 -14.81 16.38
N PRO A 339 14.35 -16.03 16.95
CA PRO A 339 13.95 -16.31 18.32
C PRO A 339 14.48 -15.27 19.30
N VAL A 340 13.69 -14.94 20.33
CA VAL A 340 14.04 -13.89 21.30
C VAL A 340 15.35 -14.23 22.02
N GLU A 341 15.59 -15.51 22.30
CA GLU A 341 16.82 -15.99 22.91
C GLU A 341 18.04 -15.67 22.06
N ASP A 342 17.97 -15.89 20.74
CA ASP A 342 19.05 -15.60 19.81
C ASP A 342 19.31 -14.09 19.72
N LEU A 343 18.24 -13.28 19.65
CA LEU A 343 18.34 -11.82 19.66
C LEU A 343 19.00 -11.30 20.93
N LEU A 344 18.66 -11.87 22.08
CA LEU A 344 19.25 -11.50 23.37
C LEU A 344 20.72 -11.92 23.47
N MET A 345 21.08 -13.11 22.96
CA MET A 345 22.48 -13.55 22.90
C MET A 345 23.35 -12.60 22.06
N ASP A 346 22.80 -12.09 20.96
CA ASP A 346 23.47 -11.14 20.07
C ASP A 346 23.34 -9.68 20.52
N ASN A 347 22.85 -9.41 21.74
CA ASN A 347 22.62 -8.07 22.29
C ASN A 347 21.76 -7.16 21.38
N ILE A 348 20.85 -7.74 20.59
CA ILE A 348 19.97 -7.01 19.69
C ILE A 348 18.95 -6.22 20.50
N VAL A 349 18.87 -4.91 20.24
CA VAL A 349 17.94 -4.00 20.93
C VAL A 349 16.81 -3.53 20.02
N LYS A 350 16.95 -3.67 18.70
CA LYS A 350 15.97 -3.22 17.70
C LYS A 350 15.90 -4.17 16.51
N LEU A 351 14.74 -4.22 15.87
CA LEU A 351 14.53 -4.92 14.60
C LEU A 351 14.18 -3.91 13.50
N ASN A 352 14.75 -4.11 12.31
CA ASN A 352 14.42 -3.36 11.09
C ASN A 352 13.76 -4.32 10.09
N LEU A 353 12.44 -4.42 10.14
CA LEU A 353 11.68 -5.43 9.37
C LEU A 353 10.85 -4.76 8.28
N ALA A 354 10.66 -5.47 7.17
CA ALA A 354 9.68 -5.08 6.17
C ALA A 354 8.27 -5.12 6.78
N TYR A 355 7.49 -4.04 6.60
CA TYR A 355 6.13 -3.96 7.16
C TYR A 355 5.22 -5.10 6.67
N THR A 356 5.48 -5.65 5.49
CA THR A 356 4.75 -6.79 4.90
C THR A 356 4.98 -8.11 5.64
N GLU A 357 6.06 -8.20 6.41
CA GLU A 357 6.44 -9.39 7.17
C GLU A 357 6.06 -9.27 8.65
N MET A 358 5.55 -8.12 9.07
CA MET A 358 5.12 -7.85 10.44
C MET A 358 3.66 -8.24 10.65
N SER A 359 3.40 -8.97 11.72
CA SER A 359 2.05 -9.20 12.23
C SER A 359 1.54 -7.96 12.96
N SER A 360 0.22 -7.88 13.17
CA SER A 360 -0.36 -6.83 14.01
C SER A 360 0.09 -6.88 15.47
N GLU A 361 0.58 -8.04 15.92
CA GLU A 361 1.16 -8.21 17.26
C GLU A 361 2.58 -7.65 17.31
N ASP A 362 3.38 -7.80 16.24
CA ASP A 362 4.74 -7.25 16.16
C ASP A 362 4.78 -5.71 16.15
N ILE A 363 3.68 -5.07 15.74
CA ILE A 363 3.56 -3.60 15.65
C ILE A 363 3.10 -2.98 16.98
N ARG A 364 2.49 -3.77 17.86
CA ARG A 364 1.96 -3.31 19.16
C ARG A 364 3.02 -3.40 20.24
#